data_AF-A0A938S3G4-F1
#
_entry.id   AF-A0A938S3G4-F1
#
_cell.length_a   1.000
_cell.length_b   1.000
_cell.length_c   1.000
_cell.angle_alpha   90.00
_cell.angle_beta   90.00
_cell.angle_gamma   90.00
#
_symmetry.space_group_name_H-M   'P 1'
#
loop_
_entity.id
_entity.type
_entity.pdbx_description
1 polymer ?
#
loop_
_entity_poly.entity_id
_entity_poly.type
_entity_poly.pdbx_seq_one_letter_code
_entity_poly.pdbx_strand_id
1 'polypeptide(L)'
;PLDLQTFRQIADKITISNEEKLLGKVNINTAPREVLVALFGGPDQGEQPADTVMANRSSLLYGFQSIAELLDLPSMTVARFKAVAEGLTVRSDVFTIRSFATAQTSGARLQTEWVVDRSETPCAVLYQYQGANY
;
A
#
# COMPACT_ATOMS: atom_id res chain seq x y z
N PRO A 1 -29.70 9.28 -5.63
CA PRO A 1 -28.40 9.50 -4.94
C PRO A 1 -27.76 8.15 -4.63
N LEU A 2 -26.45 8.00 -4.86
CA LEU A 2 -25.72 6.79 -4.47
C LEU A 2 -25.61 6.75 -2.94
N ASP A 3 -26.09 5.69 -2.29
CA ASP A 3 -25.95 5.54 -0.84
C ASP A 3 -24.53 5.07 -0.46
N LEU A 4 -24.17 5.21 0.82
CA LEU A 4 -22.83 4.91 1.33
C LEU A 4 -22.48 3.43 1.23
N GLN A 5 -23.46 2.54 1.36
CA GLN A 5 -23.25 1.09 1.25
C GLN A 5 -22.91 0.73 -0.19
N THR A 6 -23.65 1.26 -1.17
CA THR A 6 -23.36 1.09 -2.59
C THR A 6 -22.00 1.69 -2.95
N PHE A 7 -21.65 2.87 -2.41
CA PHE A 7 -20.33 3.49 -2.62
C PHE A 7 -19.18 2.59 -2.14
N ARG A 8 -19.29 1.99 -0.95
CA ARG A 8 -18.25 1.09 -0.40
C ARG A 8 -17.94 -0.09 -1.31
N GLN A 9 -18.94 -0.64 -2.00
CA GLN A 9 -18.75 -1.78 -2.90
C GLN A 9 -17.99 -1.43 -4.18
N ILE A 10 -17.96 -0.16 -4.56
CA ILE A 10 -17.38 0.31 -5.82
C ILE A 10 -16.16 1.21 -5.63
N ALA A 11 -15.86 1.68 -4.43
CA ALA A 11 -14.81 2.66 -4.16
C ALA A 11 -13.43 2.25 -4.71
N ASP A 12 -13.07 0.97 -4.62
CA ASP A 12 -11.80 0.44 -5.16
C ASP A 12 -11.84 0.14 -6.67
N LYS A 13 -13.01 0.30 -7.30
CA LYS A 13 -13.27 0.03 -8.73
C LYS A 13 -13.52 1.29 -9.54
N ILE A 14 -13.65 2.44 -8.89
CA ILE A 14 -13.90 3.73 -9.54
C ILE A 14 -12.72 4.66 -9.31
N THR A 15 -12.45 5.52 -10.28
CA THR A 15 -11.50 6.62 -10.19
C THR A 15 -12.09 7.82 -10.94
N ILE A 16 -11.65 9.03 -10.63
CA ILE A 16 -11.99 10.22 -11.41
C ILE A 16 -10.95 10.49 -12.52
N SER A 17 -9.92 9.64 -12.65
CA SER A 17 -8.97 9.65 -13.76
C SER A 17 -9.50 8.89 -14.97
N ASN A 18 -9.12 9.36 -16.16
CA ASN A 18 -9.40 8.70 -17.45
C ASN A 18 -8.26 7.77 -17.89
N GLU A 19 -7.21 7.58 -17.07
CA GLU A 19 -6.09 6.71 -17.39
C GLU A 19 -6.47 5.23 -17.30
N GLU A 20 -5.89 4.41 -18.19
CA GLU A 20 -6.10 2.95 -18.19
C GLU A 20 -5.51 2.26 -16.95
N LYS A 21 -4.38 2.77 -16.44
CA LYS A 21 -3.71 2.27 -15.23
C LYS A 21 -3.16 3.43 -14.41
N LEU A 22 -3.60 3.54 -13.16
CA LEU A 22 -3.07 4.50 -12.19
C LEU A 22 -1.86 3.92 -11.46
N LEU A 23 -0.69 4.43 -11.78
CA LEU A 23 0.56 4.05 -11.13
C LEU A 23 0.76 4.81 -9.81
N GLY A 24 1.56 4.25 -8.90
CA GLY A 24 2.05 4.98 -7.72
C GLY A 24 1.05 5.15 -6.57
N LYS A 25 -0.03 4.36 -6.52
CA LYS A 25 -0.95 4.37 -5.37
C LYS A 25 -0.28 3.82 -4.11
N VAL A 26 -0.56 4.46 -2.98
CA VAL A 26 -0.07 4.08 -1.66
C VAL A 26 -0.95 2.96 -1.09
N ASN A 27 -0.33 1.83 -0.76
CA ASN A 27 -1.03 0.74 -0.08
C ASN A 27 -1.15 1.04 1.42
N ILE A 28 -2.35 1.32 1.92
CA ILE A 28 -2.58 1.68 3.33
C ILE A 28 -2.20 0.56 4.32
N ASN A 29 -2.22 -0.69 3.86
CA ASN A 29 -1.89 -1.84 4.70
C ASN A 29 -0.37 -1.97 4.92
N THR A 30 0.47 -1.38 4.07
CA THR A 30 1.93 -1.52 4.15
C THR A 30 2.69 -0.20 4.23
N ALA A 31 2.06 0.93 3.90
CA ALA A 31 2.70 2.24 3.96
C ALA A 31 3.22 2.55 5.38
N PRO A 32 4.43 3.11 5.51
CA PRO A 32 4.94 3.54 6.81
C PRO A 32 4.22 4.80 7.29
N ARG A 33 4.31 5.10 8.58
CA ARG A 33 3.55 6.18 9.23
C ARG A 33 3.79 7.52 8.55
N GLU A 34 5.03 7.86 8.25
CA GLU A 34 5.44 9.12 7.61
C GLU A 34 4.80 9.32 6.24
N VAL A 35 4.62 8.24 5.46
CA VAL A 35 3.92 8.28 4.18
C VAL A 35 2.43 8.55 4.40
N LEU A 36 1.82 7.93 5.41
CA LEU A 36 0.42 8.19 5.76
C LEU A 36 0.22 9.64 6.25
N VAL A 37 1.14 10.17 7.06
CA VAL A 37 1.10 11.57 7.52
C VAL A 37 1.16 12.52 6.32
N ALA A 38 2.12 12.31 5.42
CA ALA A 38 2.25 13.12 4.21
C ALA A 38 0.97 13.06 3.36
N LEU A 39 0.42 11.86 3.15
CA LEU A 39 -0.81 11.65 2.39
C LEU A 39 -2.02 12.37 3.02
N PHE A 40 -2.16 12.32 4.34
CA PHE A 40 -3.29 12.93 5.05
C PHE A 40 -3.13 14.42 5.35
N GLY A 41 -2.26 15.13 4.63
CA GLY A 41 -2.13 16.59 4.72
C GLY A 41 -0.93 17.08 5.54
N GLY A 42 0.08 16.24 5.74
CA GLY A 42 1.33 16.62 6.40
C GLY A 42 1.24 16.65 7.94
N PRO A 43 2.29 17.14 8.63
CA PRO A 43 2.38 17.10 10.09
C PRO A 43 1.21 17.78 10.82
N ASP A 44 0.66 18.86 10.26
CA ASP A 44 -0.39 19.64 10.92
C ASP A 44 -1.75 18.93 10.93
N GLN A 45 -2.03 18.07 9.95
CA GLN A 45 -3.35 17.47 9.74
C GLN A 45 -3.36 15.95 9.62
N GLY A 46 -2.20 15.35 9.39
CA GLY A 46 -2.05 13.96 8.98
C GLY A 46 -1.66 13.00 10.09
N GLU A 47 -1.14 13.49 11.22
CA GLU A 47 -0.68 12.63 12.32
C GLU A 47 -1.79 11.79 12.92
N GLN A 48 -2.88 12.41 13.38
CA GLN A 48 -4.01 11.72 13.98
C GLN A 48 -4.64 10.65 13.03
N PRO A 49 -4.98 10.95 11.76
CA PRO A 49 -5.52 9.92 10.88
C PRO A 49 -4.47 8.84 10.54
N ALA A 50 -3.19 9.18 10.39
CA ALA A 50 -2.14 8.18 10.19
C ALA A 50 -2.04 7.21 11.36
N ASP A 51 -2.02 7.72 12.59
CA ASP A 51 -1.98 6.90 13.81
C ASP A 51 -3.24 6.06 13.98
N THR A 52 -4.40 6.59 13.60
CA THR A 52 -5.66 5.84 13.60
C THR A 52 -5.61 4.67 12.62
N VAL A 53 -5.10 4.89 11.41
CA VAL A 53 -4.91 3.85 10.38
C VAL A 53 -3.92 2.78 10.85
N MET A 54 -2.78 3.19 11.43
CA MET A 54 -1.78 2.30 12.00
C MET A 54 -2.36 1.41 13.09
N ALA A 55 -3.12 1.99 14.03
CA ALA A 55 -3.74 1.25 15.11
C ALA A 55 -4.79 0.25 14.59
N ASN A 56 -5.65 0.69 13.67
CA ASN A 56 -6.70 -0.16 13.10
C ASN A 56 -6.11 -1.32 12.30
N ARG A 57 -5.17 -1.06 11.38
CA ARG A 57 -4.61 -2.14 10.55
C ARG A 57 -3.92 -3.22 11.38
N SER A 58 -3.28 -2.86 12.49
CA SER A 58 -2.66 -3.82 13.41
C SER A 58 -3.67 -4.69 14.16
N SER A 59 -4.93 -4.25 14.28
CA SER A 59 -6.02 -5.01 14.90
C SER A 59 -6.78 -5.91 13.91
N LEU A 60 -6.61 -5.68 12.60
CA LEU A 60 -7.32 -6.41 11.55
C LEU A 60 -6.49 -7.61 11.08
N LEU A 61 -7.09 -8.81 11.06
CA LEU A 61 -6.41 -10.04 10.64
C LEU A 61 -5.86 -9.98 9.22
N TYR A 62 -6.55 -9.27 8.32
CA TYR A 62 -6.20 -9.14 6.90
C TYR A 62 -5.88 -7.71 6.47
N GLY A 63 -5.77 -6.77 7.43
CA GLY A 63 -5.78 -5.34 7.14
C GLY A 63 -7.12 -4.85 6.56
N PHE A 64 -7.11 -3.64 6.01
CA PHE A 64 -8.26 -3.06 5.31
C PHE A 64 -8.49 -3.81 3.99
N GLN A 65 -9.74 -4.18 3.69
CA GLN A 65 -10.11 -4.87 2.45
C GLN A 65 -10.64 -3.92 1.37
N SER A 66 -10.98 -2.70 1.75
CA SER A 66 -11.37 -1.60 0.87
C SER A 66 -10.84 -0.27 1.40
N ILE A 67 -10.48 0.67 0.52
CA ILE A 67 -10.17 2.04 0.96
C ILE A 67 -11.40 2.71 1.61
N ALA A 68 -12.62 2.27 1.29
CA ALA A 68 -13.84 2.87 1.83
C ALA A 68 -14.03 2.60 3.33
N GLU A 69 -13.39 1.57 3.88
CA GLU A 69 -13.36 1.30 5.33
C GLU A 69 -12.69 2.44 6.11
N LEU A 70 -11.89 3.29 5.45
CA LEU A 70 -11.38 4.50 6.07
C LEU A 70 -12.50 5.43 6.54
N LEU A 71 -13.67 5.41 5.90
CA LEU A 71 -14.83 6.23 6.31
C LEU A 71 -15.45 5.77 7.64
N ASP A 72 -15.09 4.60 8.15
CA ASP A 72 -15.48 4.13 9.48
C ASP A 72 -14.56 4.67 10.59
N LEU A 73 -13.43 5.29 10.22
CA LEU A 73 -12.49 5.85 11.19
C LEU A 73 -13.00 7.21 11.71
N PRO A 74 -13.02 7.44 13.04
CA PRO A 74 -13.47 8.70 13.61
C PRO A 74 -12.71 9.94 13.11
N SER A 75 -11.45 9.76 12.72
CA SER A 75 -10.57 10.82 12.18
C SER A 75 -10.76 11.07 10.67
N MET A 76 -11.65 10.34 10.00
CA MET A 76 -11.84 10.42 8.55
C MET A 76 -13.20 11.03 8.18
N THR A 77 -13.17 12.24 7.64
CA THR A 77 -14.37 12.86 7.06
C THR A 77 -14.51 12.48 5.59
N VAL A 78 -15.72 12.57 5.04
CA VAL A 78 -15.97 12.35 3.59
C VAL A 78 -15.12 13.29 2.73
N ALA A 79 -14.95 14.55 3.16
CA ALA A 79 -14.13 15.53 2.44
C ALA A 79 -12.65 15.13 2.42
N ARG A 80 -12.11 14.70 3.57
CA ARG A 80 -10.73 14.23 3.67
C ARG A 80 -10.51 12.96 2.85
N PHE A 81 -11.43 12.00 2.96
CA PHE A 81 -11.38 10.77 2.16
C PHE A 81 -11.35 11.08 0.66
N LYS A 82 -12.24 11.95 0.17
CA LYS A 82 -12.24 12.37 -1.24
C LYS A 82 -10.92 12.98 -1.71
N ALA A 83 -10.23 13.72 -0.83
CA ALA A 83 -8.95 14.34 -1.16
C ALA A 83 -7.80 13.34 -1.36
N VAL A 84 -7.90 12.15 -0.77
CA VAL A 84 -6.80 11.16 -0.76
C VAL A 84 -7.14 9.84 -1.45
N ALA A 85 -8.43 9.55 -1.70
CA ALA A 85 -8.90 8.26 -2.20
C ALA A 85 -8.22 7.83 -3.52
N GLU A 86 -7.91 8.78 -4.41
CA GLU A 86 -7.25 8.49 -5.68
C GLU A 86 -5.82 7.95 -5.50
N GLY A 87 -5.12 8.46 -4.49
CA GLY A 87 -3.74 8.07 -4.16
C GLY A 87 -3.66 6.79 -3.34
N LEU A 88 -4.79 6.14 -3.05
CA LEU A 88 -4.86 5.01 -2.13
C LEU A 88 -5.24 3.70 -2.81
N THR A 89 -4.71 2.61 -2.24
CA THR A 89 -5.08 1.24 -2.58
C THR A 89 -4.96 0.36 -1.33
N VAL A 90 -5.59 -0.81 -1.35
CA VAL A 90 -5.36 -1.91 -0.40
C VAL A 90 -4.62 -3.08 -1.07
N ARG A 91 -4.34 -2.96 -2.36
CA ARG A 91 -3.72 -3.97 -3.23
C ARG A 91 -2.35 -3.50 -3.71
N SER A 92 -1.46 -4.44 -3.98
CA SER A 92 -0.18 -4.21 -4.65
C SER A 92 0.05 -5.29 -5.69
N ASP A 93 0.58 -4.89 -6.85
CA ASP A 93 1.06 -5.83 -7.87
C ASP A 93 2.58 -5.86 -7.97
N VAL A 94 3.26 -4.86 -7.40
CA VAL A 94 4.72 -4.82 -7.34
C VAL A 94 5.21 -5.27 -5.96
N PHE A 95 6.14 -6.23 -5.94
CA PHE A 95 6.74 -6.75 -4.72
C PHE A 95 8.26 -6.77 -4.84
N THR A 96 8.96 -6.53 -3.73
CA THR A 96 10.41 -6.77 -3.63
C THR A 96 10.66 -8.05 -2.86
N ILE A 97 11.32 -9.02 -3.49
CA ILE A 97 11.73 -10.29 -2.89
C ILE A 97 13.22 -10.18 -2.56
N ARG A 98 13.59 -10.39 -1.31
CA ARG A 98 14.99 -10.45 -0.86
C ARG A 98 15.30 -11.85 -0.34
N SER A 99 16.25 -12.51 -0.97
CA SER A 99 16.76 -13.82 -0.57
C SER A 99 18.17 -13.69 -0.01
N PHE A 100 18.43 -14.33 1.13
CA PHE A 100 19.72 -14.33 1.80
C PHE A 100 20.21 -15.77 1.93
N ALA A 101 21.43 -16.04 1.48
CA ALA A 101 22.07 -17.35 1.59
C ALA A 101 23.40 -17.24 2.32
N THR A 102 23.76 -18.29 3.07
CA THR A 102 25.06 -18.42 3.75
C THR A 102 25.65 -19.79 3.47
N ALA A 103 26.88 -19.85 2.96
CA ALA A 103 27.58 -21.11 2.73
C ALA A 103 28.04 -21.70 4.07
N GLN A 104 27.68 -22.96 4.34
CA GLN A 104 28.03 -23.62 5.60
C GLN A 104 29.54 -23.80 5.79
N THR A 105 30.28 -24.05 4.71
CA THR A 105 31.71 -24.36 4.76
C THR A 105 32.59 -23.12 4.89
N SER A 106 32.27 -22.04 4.19
CA SER A 106 33.09 -20.82 4.15
C SER A 106 32.49 -19.64 4.92
N GLY A 107 31.22 -19.70 5.31
CA GLY A 107 30.50 -18.58 5.89
C GLY A 107 30.17 -17.46 4.89
N ALA A 108 30.50 -17.63 3.60
CA ALA A 108 30.23 -16.64 2.57
C ALA A 108 28.73 -16.33 2.46
N ARG A 109 28.38 -15.05 2.36
CA ARG A 109 27.00 -14.57 2.28
C ARG A 109 26.66 -14.06 0.89
N LEU A 110 25.45 -14.34 0.45
CA LEU A 110 24.89 -13.85 -0.81
C LEU A 110 23.53 -13.22 -0.53
N GLN A 111 23.28 -12.06 -1.15
CA GLN A 111 21.95 -11.47 -1.21
C GLN A 111 21.52 -11.39 -2.67
N THR A 112 20.27 -11.79 -2.92
CA THR A 112 19.58 -11.56 -4.19
C THR A 112 18.33 -10.76 -3.92
N GLU A 113 18.12 -9.71 -4.71
CA GLU A 113 16.92 -8.88 -4.70
C GLU A 113 16.24 -8.96 -6.07
N TRP A 114 14.91 -9.13 -6.06
CA TRP A 114 14.06 -9.05 -7.24
C TRP A 114 12.92 -8.09 -6.99
N VAL A 115 12.64 -7.21 -7.94
CA VAL A 115 11.37 -6.49 -8.00
C VAL A 115 10.51 -7.18 -9.05
N VAL A 116 9.33 -7.65 -8.65
CA VAL A 116 8.42 -8.41 -9.51
C VAL A 116 7.08 -7.69 -9.65
N ASP A 117 6.47 -7.75 -10.83
CA ASP A 117 5.10 -7.31 -11.12
C ASP A 117 4.22 -8.53 -11.37
N ARG A 118 3.17 -8.69 -10.57
CA ARG A 118 2.18 -9.78 -10.68
C ARG A 118 0.89 -9.38 -11.41
N SER A 119 0.84 -8.22 -12.06
CA SER A 119 -0.36 -7.82 -12.82
C SER A 119 -0.64 -8.74 -14.02
N GLU A 120 0.36 -9.52 -14.42
CA GLU A 120 0.28 -10.53 -15.48
C GLU A 120 0.81 -11.88 -15.00
N THR A 121 0.43 -12.96 -15.70
CA THR A 121 0.91 -14.32 -15.43
C THR A 121 1.61 -14.89 -16.66
N PRO A 122 2.87 -15.34 -16.57
CA PRO A 122 3.73 -15.35 -15.38
C PRO A 122 4.11 -13.93 -14.90
N CYS A 123 4.46 -13.78 -13.62
CA CYS A 123 4.89 -12.49 -13.08
C CYS A 123 6.13 -11.97 -13.83
N ALA A 124 6.16 -10.68 -14.13
CA ALA A 124 7.30 -10.03 -14.78
C ALA A 124 8.38 -9.67 -13.73
N VAL A 125 9.65 -9.88 -14.06
CA VAL A 125 10.77 -9.37 -13.26
C VAL A 125 11.14 -7.98 -13.77
N LEU A 126 10.91 -6.95 -12.95
CA LEU A 126 11.19 -5.55 -13.27
C LEU A 126 12.65 -5.17 -12.99
N TYR A 127 13.23 -5.76 -11.95
CA TYR A 127 14.60 -5.51 -11.53
C TYR A 127 15.19 -6.74 -10.85
N GLN A 128 16.50 -6.95 -11.03
CA GLN A 128 17.26 -7.97 -10.33
C GLN A 128 18.61 -7.41 -9.91
N TYR A 129 19.00 -7.73 -8.68
CA TYR A 129 20.35 -7.51 -8.17
C TYR A 129 20.83 -8.76 -7.44
N GLN A 130 22.10 -9.12 -7.65
CA GLN A 130 22.75 -10.20 -6.92
C GLN A 130 24.16 -9.74 -6.56
N GLY A 131 24.48 -9.81 -5.26
CA GLY A 131 25.77 -9.33 -4.76
C GLY A 131 26.17 -9.99 -3.45
N ALA A 132 27.48 -10.03 -3.20
CA ALA A 132 28.02 -10.36 -1.89
C ALA A 132 27.91 -9.13 -0.99
N ASN A 133 27.27 -9.28 0.17
CA ASN A 133 27.40 -8.30 1.24
C ASN A 133 28.76 -8.56 1.91
N TYR A 134 29.75 -7.69 1.64
CA TYR A 134 31.04 -7.69 2.34
C TYR A 134 30.91 -7.03 3.70
#